data_AF-A0A367IZM5-F1
#
_entry.id   AF-A0A367IZM5-F1
#
_cell.length_a   1.000
_cell.length_b   1.000
_cell.length_c   1.000
_cell.angle_alpha   90.00
_cell.angle_beta   90.00
_cell.angle_gamma   90.00
#
_symmetry.space_group_name_H-M   'P 1'
#
loop_
_entity.id
_entity.type
_entity.pdbx_description
1 polymer ?
#
loop_
_entity_poly.entity_id
_entity_poly.type
_entity_poly.pdbx_seq_one_letter_code
_entity_poly.pdbx_strand_id
1 'polypeptide(L)'
;MSRKVFLEIKIGDVEKYDDASRRYLKAKAWVKQWSSTYGFVSDDLDQLTLEDKETAKDILASDPTATSEKWLIDAPEPLKGGRIEIELFDKECPKTCENFVALCQGGKVGKSSKKPLYYKNTRMFRLVSDFIVQGGDVTRGIKYKDRISCLTL
;
A
#
# COMPACT_ATOMS: atom_id res chain seq x y z
N MET A 1 17.45 -26.57 -0.45
CA MET A 1 17.13 -25.17 -0.77
C MET A 1 16.54 -24.54 0.48
N SER A 2 16.98 -23.34 0.86
CA SER A 2 16.33 -22.56 1.91
C SER A 2 15.12 -21.84 1.33
N ARG A 3 14.01 -21.83 2.07
CA ARG A 3 12.80 -21.12 1.67
C ARG A 3 12.98 -19.64 2.00
N LYS A 4 12.58 -18.76 1.08
CA LYS A 4 12.59 -17.31 1.28
C LYS A 4 11.18 -16.76 1.19
N VAL A 5 10.89 -15.79 2.03
CA VAL A 5 9.65 -15.00 2.05
C VAL A 5 10.02 -13.53 2.16
N PHE A 6 9.09 -12.64 1.82
CA PHE A 6 9.32 -11.21 1.99
C PHE A 6 8.17 -10.52 2.72
N LEU A 7 8.51 -9.43 3.40
CA LEU A 7 7.57 -8.51 4.00
C LEU A 7 7.76 -7.14 3.35
N GLU A 8 6.68 -6.54 2.84
CA GLU A 8 6.69 -5.15 2.43
C GLU A 8 6.35 -4.27 3.63
N ILE A 9 7.24 -3.36 3.97
CA ILE A 9 7.05 -2.42 5.06
C ILE A 9 6.69 -1.06 4.46
N LYS A 10 5.52 -0.54 4.80
CA LYS A 10 5.07 0.80 4.45
C LYS A 10 5.12 1.68 5.68
N ILE A 11 5.71 2.86 5.56
CA ILE A 11 5.89 3.81 6.66
C ILE A 11 5.14 5.11 6.35
N GLY A 12 4.12 5.41 7.15
CA GLY A 12 3.27 6.60 7.03
C GLY A 12 1.77 6.29 7.23
N ASP A 13 0.91 7.22 6.82
CA ASP A 13 -0.54 7.03 6.81
C ASP A 13 -0.94 6.31 5.51
N VAL A 14 -1.07 4.99 5.61
CA VAL A 14 -1.35 4.10 4.48
C VAL A 14 -2.76 4.34 3.94
N GLU A 15 -3.75 4.60 4.80
CA GLU A 15 -5.12 4.86 4.36
C GLU A 15 -5.20 6.15 3.58
N LYS A 16 -4.54 7.22 4.05
CA LYS A 16 -4.46 8.49 3.34
C LYS A 16 -3.73 8.34 2.01
N TYR A 17 -2.64 7.58 1.96
CA TYR A 17 -1.90 7.33 0.73
C TYR A 17 -2.70 6.49 -0.27
N ASP A 18 -3.34 5.41 0.17
CA ASP A 18 -4.16 4.56 -0.68
C ASP A 18 -5.36 5.35 -1.23
N ASP A 19 -5.96 6.20 -0.40
CA ASP A 19 -7.06 7.07 -0.82
C ASP A 19 -6.61 8.14 -1.83
N ALA A 20 -5.49 8.81 -1.58
CA ALA A 20 -4.89 9.76 -2.52
C ALA A 20 -4.48 9.05 -3.84
N SER A 21 -3.91 7.85 -3.76
CA SER A 21 -3.53 7.04 -4.92
C SER A 21 -4.75 6.64 -5.75
N ARG A 22 -5.87 6.29 -5.12
CA ARG A 22 -7.13 6.03 -5.84
C ARG A 22 -7.64 7.26 -6.58
N ARG A 23 -7.62 8.42 -5.93
CA ARG A 23 -8.01 9.70 -6.52
C ARG A 23 -7.11 10.10 -7.69
N TYR A 24 -5.82 9.84 -7.57
CA TYR A 24 -4.83 10.02 -8.63
C TYR A 24 -5.05 9.07 -9.81
N LEU A 25 -5.29 7.78 -9.55
CA LEU A 25 -5.55 6.79 -10.61
C LEU A 25 -6.82 7.08 -11.40
N LYS A 26 -7.86 7.61 -10.74
CA LYS A 26 -9.08 8.06 -11.43
C LYS A 26 -8.78 9.24 -12.37
N ALA A 27 -8.03 10.23 -11.91
CA ALA A 27 -7.58 11.34 -12.75
C ALA A 27 -6.75 10.83 -13.95
N LYS A 28 -5.84 9.89 -13.71
CA LYS A 28 -5.02 9.27 -14.77
C LYS A 28 -5.88 8.52 -15.79
N ALA A 29 -6.88 7.77 -15.34
CA ALA A 29 -7.83 7.09 -16.22
C ALA A 29 -8.66 8.08 -17.04
N TRP A 30 -9.06 9.20 -16.44
CA TRP A 30 -9.77 10.27 -17.13
C TRP A 30 -8.88 10.92 -18.20
N VAL A 31 -7.64 11.29 -17.88
CA VAL A 31 -6.70 11.83 -18.88
C VAL A 31 -6.51 10.86 -20.03
N LYS A 32 -6.34 9.58 -19.74
CA LYS A 32 -6.22 8.55 -20.77
C LYS A 32 -7.43 8.47 -21.69
N GLN A 33 -8.64 8.64 -21.13
CA GLN A 33 -9.88 8.58 -21.88
C GLN A 33 -10.13 9.84 -22.72
N TRP A 34 -9.73 11.02 -22.23
CA TRP A 34 -10.09 12.30 -22.80
C TRP A 34 -8.93 13.06 -23.46
N SER A 35 -7.73 12.47 -23.49
CA SER A 35 -6.51 13.05 -24.08
C SER A 35 -6.68 13.53 -25.51
N SER A 36 -7.29 12.71 -26.38
CA SER A 36 -7.55 13.08 -27.77
C SER A 36 -8.61 14.17 -27.93
N THR A 37 -9.55 14.27 -26.98
CA THR A 37 -10.65 15.24 -27.03
C THR A 37 -10.18 16.64 -26.68
N TYR A 38 -9.30 16.74 -25.68
CA TYR A 38 -8.75 18.02 -25.23
C TYR A 38 -7.40 18.37 -25.87
N GLY A 39 -6.86 17.47 -26.70
CA GLY A 39 -5.62 17.71 -27.44
C GLY A 39 -4.35 17.65 -26.58
N PHE A 40 -4.38 16.89 -25.49
CA PHE A 40 -3.20 16.73 -24.63
C PHE A 40 -2.06 16.05 -25.37
N VAL A 41 -0.83 16.40 -24.99
CA VAL A 41 0.40 15.87 -25.61
C VAL A 41 0.58 14.36 -25.35
N SER A 42 -0.03 13.82 -24.29
CA SER A 42 0.05 12.40 -23.92
C SER A 42 -1.27 11.89 -23.32
N ASP A 43 -1.48 10.58 -23.39
CA ASP A 43 -2.55 9.86 -22.69
C ASP A 43 -2.16 9.43 -21.27
N ASP A 44 -0.93 9.72 -20.84
CA ASP A 44 -0.44 9.52 -19.49
C ASP A 44 -0.30 10.84 -18.73
N LEU A 45 -1.05 10.96 -17.62
CA LEU A 45 -1.00 12.07 -16.66
C LEU A 45 0.43 12.37 -16.16
N ASP A 46 1.28 11.34 -16.01
CA ASP A 46 2.66 11.48 -15.57
C ASP A 46 3.55 12.16 -16.64
N GLN A 47 3.17 12.06 -17.91
CA GLN A 47 3.90 12.59 -19.06
C GLN A 47 3.34 13.91 -19.59
N LEU A 48 2.28 14.43 -18.98
CA LEU A 48 1.71 15.73 -19.35
C LEU A 48 2.68 16.87 -19.03
N THR A 49 2.63 17.89 -19.89
CA THR A 49 3.32 19.17 -19.66
C THR A 49 2.67 19.94 -18.50
N LEU A 50 3.34 20.96 -17.98
CA LEU A 50 2.77 21.81 -16.93
C LEU A 50 1.47 22.51 -17.39
N GLU A 51 1.44 22.94 -18.65
CA GLU A 51 0.27 23.60 -19.27
C GLU A 51 -0.92 22.65 -19.42
N ASP A 52 -0.67 21.41 -19.87
CA ASP A 52 -1.70 20.37 -19.96
C ASP A 52 -2.25 20.00 -18.57
N LYS A 53 -1.39 19.96 -17.55
CA LYS A 53 -1.79 19.69 -16.17
C LYS A 53 -2.66 20.81 -15.60
N GLU A 54 -2.38 22.07 -15.92
CA GLU A 54 -3.21 23.21 -15.52
C GLU A 54 -4.58 23.16 -16.20
N THR A 55 -4.59 22.91 -17.52
CA THR A 55 -5.83 22.72 -18.29
C THR A 55 -6.66 21.56 -17.73
N ALA A 56 -6.02 20.43 -17.40
CA ALA A 56 -6.70 19.30 -16.77
C ALA A 56 -7.27 19.67 -15.39
N LYS A 57 -6.55 20.47 -14.58
CA LYS A 57 -7.06 20.95 -13.28
C LYS A 57 -8.32 21.79 -13.45
N ASP A 58 -8.37 22.68 -14.43
CA ASP A 58 -9.53 23.53 -14.69
C ASP A 58 -10.74 22.74 -15.19
N ILE A 59 -10.52 21.76 -16.08
CA ILE A 59 -11.59 20.88 -16.56
C ILE A 59 -12.15 20.04 -15.42
N LEU A 60 -11.28 19.43 -14.60
CA LEU A 60 -11.71 18.63 -13.46
C LEU A 60 -12.42 19.45 -12.38
N ALA A 61 -12.07 20.74 -12.22
CA ALA A 61 -12.78 21.64 -11.31
C ALA A 61 -14.21 21.94 -11.79
N SER A 62 -14.46 21.83 -13.09
CA SER A 62 -15.79 22.01 -13.70
C SER A 62 -16.60 20.70 -13.74
N ASP A 63 -15.93 19.55 -13.63
CA ASP A 63 -16.56 18.22 -13.63
C ASP A 63 -17.17 17.88 -12.24
N PRO A 64 -18.48 17.60 -12.16
CA PRO A 64 -19.15 17.29 -10.89
C PRO A 64 -18.63 16.01 -10.20
N THR A 65 -18.23 15.01 -10.99
CA THR A 65 -17.72 13.73 -10.48
C THR A 65 -16.31 13.91 -9.93
N ALA A 66 -15.44 14.61 -10.65
CA ALA A 66 -14.08 14.88 -10.20
C ALA A 66 -14.04 15.78 -8.95
N THR A 67 -14.96 16.75 -8.87
CA THR A 67 -15.09 17.64 -7.70
C THR A 67 -15.61 16.91 -6.47
N SER A 68 -16.67 16.08 -6.61
CA SER A 68 -17.23 15.33 -5.49
C SER A 68 -16.25 14.28 -4.93
N GLU A 69 -15.52 13.60 -5.82
CA GLU A 69 -14.51 12.61 -5.44
C GLU A 69 -13.12 13.19 -5.18
N LYS A 70 -12.93 14.51 -5.39
CA LYS A 70 -11.69 15.26 -5.15
C LYS A 70 -10.47 14.63 -5.82
N TRP A 71 -10.56 14.38 -7.12
CA TRP A 71 -9.47 13.79 -7.90
C TRP A 71 -8.16 14.59 -7.80
N LEU A 72 -7.03 13.90 -7.95
CA LEU A 72 -5.70 14.49 -7.80
C LEU A 72 -4.95 14.41 -9.14
N ILE A 73 -4.44 15.54 -9.61
CA ILE A 73 -3.59 15.64 -10.80
C ILE A 73 -2.11 15.42 -10.45
N ASP A 74 -1.72 15.73 -9.22
CA ASP A 74 -0.36 15.55 -8.74
C ASP A 74 -0.25 14.21 -8.00
N ALA A 75 0.79 13.44 -8.32
CA ALA A 75 1.03 12.14 -7.71
C ALA A 75 1.23 12.28 -6.19
N PRO A 76 0.62 11.40 -5.37
CA PRO A 76 0.84 11.43 -3.93
C PRO A 76 2.30 11.08 -3.60
N GLU A 77 2.86 11.71 -2.55
CA GLU A 77 4.20 11.38 -2.08
C GLU A 77 4.28 9.89 -1.71
N PRO A 78 5.30 9.16 -2.19
CA PRO A 78 5.43 7.74 -1.92
C PRO A 78 5.63 7.49 -0.43
N LEU A 79 4.96 6.46 0.08
CA LEU A 79 5.20 6.00 1.45
C LEU A 79 6.66 5.56 1.59
N LYS A 80 7.27 5.92 2.72
CA LYS A 80 8.60 5.45 3.08
C LYS A 80 8.54 3.94 3.36
N GLY A 81 9.69 3.28 3.36
CA GLY A 81 9.80 1.85 3.67
C GLY A 81 10.39 1.06 2.52
N GLY A 82 10.11 -0.23 2.47
CA GLY A 82 10.72 -1.13 1.49
C GLY A 82 10.45 -2.61 1.77
N ARG A 83 11.05 -3.46 0.94
CA ARG A 83 10.93 -4.91 1.02
C ARG A 83 12.03 -5.49 1.90
N ILE A 84 11.65 -6.32 2.86
CA ILE A 84 12.54 -7.12 3.68
C ILE A 84 12.43 -8.57 3.22
N GLU A 85 13.53 -9.15 2.77
CA GLU A 85 13.60 -10.58 2.46
C GLU A 85 14.09 -11.36 3.67
N ILE A 86 13.42 -12.47 3.97
CA ILE A 86 13.68 -13.31 5.13
C ILE A 86 13.93 -14.74 4.63
N GLU A 87 15.09 -15.26 4.97
CA GLU A 87 15.44 -16.66 4.75
C GLU A 87 15.01 -17.51 5.95
N LEU A 88 14.37 -18.63 5.69
CA LEU A 88 13.82 -19.52 6.70
C LEU A 88 14.68 -20.78 6.85
N PHE A 89 14.98 -21.10 8.11
CA PHE A 89 15.78 -22.24 8.54
C PHE A 89 14.87 -23.47 8.75
N ASP A 90 14.31 -23.99 7.65
CA ASP A 90 13.33 -25.09 7.68
C ASP A 90 13.91 -26.39 8.30
N LYS A 91 15.22 -26.63 8.19
CA LYS A 91 15.85 -27.86 8.71
C LYS A 91 15.95 -27.84 10.23
N GLU A 92 16.22 -26.67 10.79
CA GLU A 92 16.45 -26.43 12.20
C GLU A 92 15.11 -26.27 12.93
N CYS A 93 14.18 -25.51 12.34
CA CYS A 93 12.93 -25.11 12.97
C CYS A 93 11.71 -25.26 12.03
N PRO A 94 11.36 -26.49 11.59
CA PRO A 94 10.34 -26.70 10.56
C PRO A 94 8.96 -26.15 10.96
N LYS A 95 8.51 -26.43 12.19
CA LYS A 95 7.20 -25.97 12.69
C LYS A 95 7.11 -24.44 12.77
N THR A 96 8.20 -23.77 13.14
CA THR A 96 8.25 -22.31 13.24
C THR A 96 8.21 -21.68 11.85
N CYS A 97 8.98 -22.22 10.90
CA CYS A 97 9.02 -21.74 9.53
C CYS A 97 7.66 -21.94 8.85
N GLU A 98 7.02 -23.10 9.01
CA GLU A 98 5.66 -23.35 8.50
C GLU A 98 4.62 -22.38 9.07
N ASN A 99 4.70 -22.09 10.38
CA ASN A 99 3.82 -21.12 11.00
C ASN A 99 4.04 -19.71 10.43
N PHE A 100 5.30 -19.28 10.28
CA PHE A 100 5.63 -17.97 9.73
C PHE A 100 5.14 -17.83 8.28
N VAL A 101 5.35 -18.84 7.44
CA VAL A 101 4.85 -18.88 6.05
C VAL A 101 3.32 -18.82 6.03
N ALA A 102 2.65 -19.60 6.87
CA ALA A 102 1.19 -19.59 6.95
C ALA A 102 0.63 -18.23 7.37
N LEU A 103 1.33 -17.49 8.25
CA LEU A 103 0.97 -16.12 8.62
C LEU A 103 1.31 -15.11 7.52
N CYS A 104 2.32 -15.36 6.69
CA CYS A 104 2.59 -14.50 5.52
C CYS A 104 1.48 -14.65 4.47
N GLN A 105 1.12 -15.90 4.12
CA GLN A 105 0.11 -16.22 3.11
C GLN A 105 -1.32 -15.94 3.58
N GLY A 106 -1.58 -16.14 4.88
CA GLY A 106 -2.92 -16.07 5.44
C GLY A 106 -3.77 -17.31 5.16
N GLY A 107 -5.09 -17.12 5.14
CA GLY A 107 -6.08 -18.19 4.85
C GLY A 107 -6.48 -19.05 6.05
N LYS A 108 -5.86 -18.86 7.22
CA LYS A 108 -6.26 -19.53 8.47
C LYS A 108 -7.01 -18.57 9.38
N VAL A 109 -7.91 -19.12 10.21
CA VAL A 109 -8.62 -18.38 11.25
C VAL A 109 -8.24 -18.95 12.60
N GLY A 110 -7.91 -18.09 13.57
CA GLY A 110 -7.53 -18.50 14.91
C GLY A 110 -8.68 -19.21 15.61
N LYS A 111 -8.41 -20.42 16.13
CA LYS A 111 -9.44 -21.23 16.80
C LYS A 111 -10.06 -20.49 18.00
N SER A 112 -9.21 -19.83 18.79
CA SER A 112 -9.60 -19.09 20.00
C SER A 112 -9.91 -17.62 19.72
N SER A 113 -9.14 -16.96 18.85
CA SER A 113 -9.34 -15.53 18.54
C SER A 113 -10.48 -15.27 17.57
N LYS A 114 -10.90 -16.28 16.79
CA LYS A 114 -11.84 -16.17 15.66
C LYS A 114 -11.47 -15.09 14.63
N LYS A 115 -10.19 -14.68 14.62
CA LYS A 115 -9.66 -13.64 13.72
C LYS A 115 -8.82 -14.28 12.61
N PRO A 116 -8.79 -13.67 11.41
CA PRO A 116 -7.86 -14.07 10.36
C PRO A 116 -6.42 -14.02 10.86
N LEU A 117 -5.64 -15.04 10.53
CA LEU A 117 -4.24 -15.17 10.91
C LEU A 117 -3.37 -14.82 9.70
N TYR A 118 -3.06 -13.53 9.54
CA TYR A 118 -2.10 -13.07 8.54
C TYR A 118 -1.36 -11.80 8.98
N TYR A 119 -0.15 -11.60 8.45
CA TYR A 119 0.67 -10.41 8.74
C TYR A 119 0.28 -9.18 7.92
N LYS A 120 -0.42 -9.33 6.80
CA LYS A 120 -0.94 -8.21 6.01
C LYS A 120 -1.72 -7.24 6.91
N ASN A 121 -1.45 -5.95 6.76
CA ASN A 121 -2.02 -4.85 7.54
C ASN A 121 -1.77 -4.95 9.06
N THR A 122 -0.80 -5.75 9.51
CA THR A 122 -0.36 -5.71 10.91
C THR A 122 0.69 -4.61 11.11
N ARG A 123 0.70 -4.03 12.32
CA ARG A 123 1.64 -2.97 12.69
C ARG A 123 2.87 -3.52 13.41
N MET A 124 3.98 -2.81 13.24
CA MET A 124 5.13 -2.92 14.15
C MET A 124 4.85 -2.06 15.38
N PHE A 125 4.60 -2.67 16.53
CA PHE A 125 4.16 -1.95 17.73
C PHE A 125 5.30 -1.55 18.67
N ARG A 126 6.51 -2.08 18.44
CA ARG A 126 7.68 -1.75 19.24
C ARG A 126 8.88 -1.53 18.33
N LEU A 127 9.42 -0.32 18.39
CA LEU A 127 10.63 0.08 17.68
C LEU A 127 11.60 0.65 18.71
N VAL A 128 12.73 -0.02 18.87
CA VAL A 128 13.82 0.42 19.74
C VAL A 128 15.04 0.57 18.84
N SER A 129 15.49 1.81 18.67
CA SER A 129 16.70 2.14 17.91
C SER A 129 17.88 1.32 18.40
N ASP A 130 18.70 0.86 17.46
CA ASP A 130 19.91 0.05 17.73
C ASP A 130 19.65 -1.27 18.46
N PHE A 131 18.40 -1.75 18.46
CA PHE A 131 18.05 -2.98 19.15
C PHE A 131 17.06 -3.86 18.37
N ILE A 132 15.80 -3.47 18.28
CA ILE A 132 14.77 -4.36 17.71
C ILE A 132 13.56 -3.61 17.14
N VAL A 133 13.06 -4.15 16.04
CA VAL A 133 11.70 -3.89 15.53
C VAL A 133 10.87 -5.14 15.76
N GLN A 134 9.73 -4.98 16.45
CA GLN A 134 8.86 -6.08 16.83
C GLN A 134 7.42 -5.79 16.40
N GLY A 135 6.80 -6.81 15.79
CA GLY A 135 5.41 -6.79 15.31
C GLY A 135 4.80 -8.18 15.34
N GLY A 136 3.83 -8.42 14.46
CA GLY A 136 3.21 -9.74 14.30
C GLY A 136 2.02 -10.02 15.23
N ASP A 137 1.47 -9.01 15.91
CA ASP A 137 0.18 -9.17 16.61
C ASP A 137 -0.98 -9.10 15.60
N VAL A 138 -1.34 -10.27 15.09
CA VAL A 138 -2.45 -10.47 14.14
C VAL A 138 -3.84 -10.39 14.81
N THR A 139 -3.89 -10.35 16.15
CA THR A 139 -5.16 -10.46 16.90
C THR A 139 -5.70 -9.14 17.40
N ARG A 140 -4.86 -8.14 17.69
CA ARG A 140 -5.30 -6.89 18.33
C ARG A 140 -5.34 -5.66 17.41
N GLY A 141 -4.83 -5.70 16.18
CA GLY A 141 -4.56 -4.49 15.39
C GLY A 141 -5.21 -4.39 14.00
N ILE A 142 -6.55 -4.32 13.90
CA ILE A 142 -7.25 -4.03 12.61
C ILE A 142 -7.79 -2.59 12.55
N LYS A 143 -7.58 -1.78 13.60
CA LYS A 143 -7.93 -0.35 13.59
C LYS A 143 -6.67 0.43 13.95
N TYR A 144 -6.55 1.65 13.42
CA TYR A 144 -5.56 2.70 13.71
C TYR A 144 -4.41 2.88 12.69
N LYS A 145 -4.52 3.92 11.86
CA LYS A 145 -3.75 5.20 11.79
C LYS A 145 -2.27 5.28 12.20
N ASP A 146 -1.57 4.17 12.47
CA ASP A 146 -0.15 4.21 12.86
C ASP A 146 0.83 3.87 11.73
N ARG A 147 2.00 4.49 11.86
CA ARG A 147 2.98 4.81 10.81
C ARG A 147 3.73 3.64 10.17
N ILE A 148 3.50 2.37 10.49
CA ILE A 148 4.25 1.25 9.87
C ILE A 148 3.35 0.03 9.68
N SER A 149 3.01 -0.30 8.44
CA SER A 149 2.21 -1.48 8.08
C SER A 149 3.01 -2.49 7.27
N CYS A 150 2.72 -3.77 7.50
CA CYS A 150 3.27 -4.87 6.72
C CYS A 150 2.28 -5.27 5.61
N LEU A 151 2.69 -5.29 4.35
CA LEU A 151 2.01 -6.04 3.29
C LEU A 151 2.79 -7.35 3.09
N THR A 152 2.09 -8.47 2.95
CA THR A 152 2.69 -9.73 2.49
C THR A 152 2.07 -10.11 1.16
N LEU A 153 2.92 -10.52 0.22
CA LEU A 153 2.59 -11.26 -1.00
C LEU A 153 3.57 -12.42 -1.14
#